data_AF-A0A821KQY5-F1
#
_entry.id   AF-A0A821KQY5-F1
#
_cell.length_a   1.000
_cell.length_b   1.000
_cell.length_c   1.000
_cell.angle_alpha   90.00
_cell.angle_beta   90.00
_cell.angle_gamma   90.00
#
_symmetry.space_group_name_H-M   'P 1'
#
loop_
_entity.id
_entity.type
_entity.pdbx_description
1 polymer ?
#
loop_
_entity_poly.entity_id
_entity_poly.type
_entity_poly.pdbx_seq_one_letter_code
_entity_poly.pdbx_strand_id
1 'polypeptide(L)'
;FYERIDTPVPSSMSTTTTNIPTLQLKDPIPYTISKDISDWIWEDNRRFVRDRHLFDHHYFTFMWTLCHHQVPLNTLTIKQDEQQEQIDKNLSTKESYDMLPIQLAITFVFETYIHAKDKPTMTGWVEYLCKQFTACKPVAVWFLSHMTQDDTWLTKVLVRCPNHTIRHMFARVLIDVLHKSRFR
;
A
#
# COMPACT_ATOMS: atom_id res chain seq x y z
N PHE A 1 -37.15 -0.10 5.60
CA PHE A 1 -38.12 1.00 5.79
C PHE A 1 -38.44 1.63 4.44
N TYR A 2 -39.36 1.02 3.70
CA TYR A 2 -40.15 1.70 2.67
C TYR A 2 -41.53 1.04 2.73
N GLU A 3 -42.54 1.81 3.08
CA GLU A 3 -43.93 1.39 3.01
C GLU A 3 -44.41 1.54 1.56
N ARG A 4 -45.03 0.49 1.02
CA ARG A 4 -45.75 0.59 -0.25
C ARG A 4 -47.08 1.28 0.02
N ILE A 5 -47.37 2.33 -0.74
CA ILE A 5 -48.68 2.97 -0.70
C ILE A 5 -49.59 2.17 -1.62
N ASP A 6 -50.51 1.41 -1.05
CA ASP A 6 -51.58 0.73 -1.81
C ASP A 6 -52.64 1.75 -2.19
N THR A 7 -52.77 2.05 -3.49
CA THR A 7 -53.84 2.90 -4.01
C THR A 7 -55.13 2.08 -4.17
N PRO A 8 -56.29 2.55 -3.68
CA PRO A 8 -57.53 1.80 -3.80
C PRO A 8 -58.06 1.87 -5.23
N VAL A 9 -58.47 0.72 -5.77
CA VAL A 9 -59.11 0.59 -7.08
C VAL A 9 -60.53 1.13 -7.01
N PRO A 10 -60.96 2.10 -7.85
CA PRO A 10 -62.37 2.38 -8.04
C PRO A 10 -62.95 1.43 -9.09
N SER A 11 -63.95 0.67 -8.68
CA SER A 11 -64.81 -0.13 -9.54
C SER A 11 -65.79 0.76 -10.31
N SER A 12 -65.65 0.83 -11.64
CA SER A 12 -66.72 0.78 -12.66
C SER A 12 -66.30 1.47 -13.97
N MET A 13 -66.68 0.85 -15.08
CA MET A 13 -66.38 1.20 -16.47
C MET A 13 -66.98 2.55 -16.90
N SER A 14 -66.29 3.27 -17.80
CA SER A 14 -66.79 3.67 -19.15
C SER A 14 -65.81 4.58 -19.91
N THR A 15 -65.39 4.11 -21.09
CA THR A 15 -65.06 4.82 -22.35
C THR A 15 -64.33 6.18 -22.37
N THR A 16 -63.12 6.13 -22.96
CA THR A 16 -62.62 7.03 -24.03
C THR A 16 -62.33 8.50 -23.69
N THR A 17 -61.09 8.78 -23.27
CA THR A 17 -60.15 9.78 -23.85
C THR A 17 -58.89 9.79 -22.97
N THR A 18 -57.76 9.36 -23.53
CA THR A 18 -56.46 9.33 -22.86
C THR A 18 -55.90 10.74 -22.70
N ASN A 19 -56.39 11.48 -21.70
CA ASN A 19 -55.65 12.59 -21.09
C ASN A 19 -54.81 12.01 -19.96
N ILE A 20 -53.56 11.67 -20.28
CA ILE A 20 -52.56 11.28 -19.28
C ILE A 20 -52.32 12.51 -18.40
N PRO A 21 -52.60 12.48 -17.08
CA PRO A 21 -52.18 13.55 -16.20
C PRO A 21 -50.65 13.46 -16.14
N THR A 22 -49.96 14.44 -16.73
CA THR A 22 -48.54 14.63 -16.50
C THR A 22 -48.37 14.82 -15.00
N LEU A 23 -47.82 13.81 -14.31
CA LEU A 23 -47.32 13.95 -12.95
C LEU A 23 -46.21 14.99 -13.03
N GLN A 24 -46.56 16.24 -12.77
CA GLN A 24 -45.61 17.31 -12.56
C GLN A 24 -44.78 16.89 -11.35
N LEU A 25 -43.57 16.38 -11.62
CA LEU A 25 -42.57 16.18 -10.59
C LEU A 25 -42.38 17.55 -9.93
N LYS A 26 -42.85 17.68 -8.70
CA LYS A 26 -42.55 18.84 -7.85
C LYS A 26 -41.04 19.03 -7.91
N ASP A 27 -40.61 20.25 -8.24
CA ASP A 27 -39.24 20.61 -8.63
C ASP A 27 -38.18 19.76 -7.92
N PRO A 28 -37.12 19.29 -8.63
CA PRO A 28 -36.08 18.49 -8.01
C PRO A 28 -35.53 19.28 -6.84
N ILE A 29 -35.79 18.83 -5.61
CA ILE A 29 -35.21 19.40 -4.41
C ILE A 29 -33.71 19.45 -4.69
N PRO A 30 -33.06 20.63 -4.77
CA PRO A 30 -31.64 20.69 -5.02
C PRO A 30 -30.98 20.14 -3.77
N TYR A 31 -30.71 18.82 -3.80
CA TYR A 31 -30.01 18.12 -2.74
C TYR A 31 -28.55 18.54 -2.82
N THR A 32 -28.30 19.76 -2.35
CA THR A 32 -26.96 20.31 -2.18
C THR A 32 -26.40 19.61 -0.95
N ILE A 33 -25.63 18.56 -1.21
CA ILE A 33 -24.90 17.86 -0.16
C ILE A 33 -24.00 18.89 0.54
N SER A 34 -23.99 18.91 1.87
CA SER A 34 -23.13 19.83 2.61
C SER A 34 -21.68 19.65 2.15
N LYS A 35 -20.95 20.76 2.02
CA LYS A 35 -19.57 20.77 1.53
C LYS A 35 -18.70 19.80 2.35
N ASP A 36 -18.88 19.76 3.67
CA ASP A 36 -18.11 18.89 4.56
C ASP A 36 -18.33 17.39 4.25
N ILE A 37 -19.58 17.02 3.95
CA ILE A 37 -19.94 15.65 3.58
C ILE A 37 -19.40 15.34 2.17
N SER A 38 -19.48 16.30 1.25
CA SER A 38 -18.89 16.15 -0.09
C SER A 38 -17.39 15.92 -0.02
N ASP A 39 -16.67 16.74 0.75
CA ASP A 39 -15.22 16.67 0.90
C ASP A 39 -14.82 15.35 1.58
N TRP A 40 -15.58 14.89 2.57
CA TRP A 40 -15.40 13.59 3.20
C TRP A 40 -15.61 12.43 2.21
N ILE A 41 -16.69 12.44 1.43
CA ILE A 41 -16.97 11.41 0.40
C ILE A 41 -15.84 11.39 -0.64
N TRP A 42 -15.38 12.56 -1.09
CA TRP A 42 -14.30 12.66 -2.05
C TRP A 42 -12.97 12.14 -1.50
N GLU A 43 -12.68 12.44 -0.24
CA GLU A 43 -11.48 11.94 0.43
C GLU A 43 -11.53 10.43 0.62
N ASP A 44 -12.67 9.89 1.00
CA ASP A 44 -12.87 8.44 1.14
C ASP A 44 -12.75 7.73 -0.22
N ASN A 45 -13.35 8.27 -1.28
CA ASN A 45 -13.22 7.73 -2.63
C ASN A 45 -11.78 7.77 -3.14
N ARG A 46 -11.03 8.87 -2.90
CA ARG A 46 -9.61 8.95 -3.26
C ARG A 46 -8.79 7.88 -2.55
N ARG A 47 -9.03 7.67 -1.25
CA ARG A 47 -8.39 6.61 -0.46
C ARG A 47 -8.72 5.23 -1.01
N PHE A 48 -9.99 4.96 -1.27
CA PHE A 48 -10.45 3.70 -1.84
C PHE A 48 -9.79 3.41 -3.19
N VAL A 49 -9.77 4.38 -4.10
CA VAL A 49 -9.12 4.23 -5.42
C VAL A 49 -7.63 4.01 -5.26
N ARG A 50 -6.95 4.77 -4.39
CA ARG A 50 -5.52 4.57 -4.11
C ARG A 50 -5.25 3.17 -3.57
N ASP A 51 -6.00 2.73 -2.56
CA ASP A 51 -5.83 1.43 -1.93
C ASP A 51 -6.10 0.30 -2.94
N ARG A 52 -7.09 0.46 -3.83
CA ARG A 52 -7.34 -0.51 -4.92
C ARG A 52 -6.14 -0.70 -5.84
N HIS A 53 -5.38 0.35 -6.15
CA HIS A 53 -4.18 0.24 -6.99
C HIS A 53 -2.96 -0.23 -6.18
N LEU A 54 -2.86 0.17 -4.91
CA LEU A 54 -1.74 -0.15 -4.03
C LEU A 54 -1.73 -1.63 -3.61
N PHE A 55 -2.90 -2.29 -3.59
CA PHE A 55 -3.04 -3.72 -3.34
C PHE A 55 -3.29 -4.55 -4.62
N ASP A 56 -3.04 -3.98 -5.80
CA ASP A 56 -3.11 -4.71 -7.07
C ASP A 56 -1.89 -5.63 -7.24
N HIS A 57 -2.13 -6.85 -7.72
CA HIS A 57 -1.07 -7.81 -8.02
C HIS A 57 -0.05 -7.27 -9.04
N HIS A 58 -0.49 -6.45 -10.00
CA HIS A 58 0.41 -5.82 -10.97
C HIS A 58 1.40 -4.88 -10.29
N TYR A 59 0.96 -4.15 -9.26
CA TYR A 59 1.84 -3.30 -8.46
C TYR A 59 2.87 -4.15 -7.70
N PHE A 60 2.47 -5.29 -7.14
CA PHE A 60 3.41 -6.18 -6.45
C PHE A 60 4.44 -6.81 -7.38
N THR A 61 4.04 -7.22 -8.58
CA THR A 61 4.96 -7.72 -9.61
C THR A 61 5.93 -6.64 -10.06
N PHE A 62 5.44 -5.40 -10.23
CA PHE A 62 6.27 -4.25 -10.51
C PHE A 62 7.29 -4.02 -9.38
N MET A 63 6.85 -3.98 -8.12
CA MET A 63 7.72 -3.80 -6.95
C MET A 63 8.77 -4.92 -6.84
N TRP A 64 8.36 -6.17 -7.09
CA TRP A 64 9.29 -7.31 -7.13
C TRP A 64 10.40 -7.08 -8.17
N THR A 65 10.00 -6.71 -9.39
CA THR A 65 10.91 -6.44 -10.50
C THR A 65 11.85 -5.27 -10.17
N LEU A 66 11.30 -4.19 -9.63
CA LEU A 66 12.05 -2.99 -9.27
C LEU A 66 13.11 -3.25 -8.19
N CYS A 67 12.82 -4.13 -7.23
CA CYS A 67 13.75 -4.46 -6.15
C CYS A 67 14.80 -5.52 -6.56
N HIS A 68 14.47 -6.40 -7.51
CA HIS A 68 15.36 -7.49 -7.95
C HIS A 68 16.30 -7.09 -9.09
N HIS A 69 15.83 -6.24 -10.01
CA HIS A 69 16.64 -5.78 -11.10
C HIS A 69 17.39 -4.53 -10.67
N GLN A 70 18.72 -4.54 -10.79
CA GLN A 70 19.54 -3.35 -10.65
C GLN A 70 18.99 -2.28 -11.61
N VAL A 71 18.33 -1.27 -11.04
CA VAL A 71 17.96 -0.07 -11.77
C VAL A 71 19.25 0.48 -12.38
N PRO A 72 19.36 0.60 -13.71
CA PRO A 72 20.59 1.07 -14.34
C PRO A 72 20.99 2.40 -13.73
N LEU A 73 22.21 2.47 -13.18
CA LEU A 73 22.78 3.61 -12.45
C LEU A 73 22.59 4.96 -13.18
N ASN A 74 22.45 4.89 -14.49
CA ASN A 74 22.24 6.00 -15.42
C ASN A 74 20.91 6.76 -15.19
N THR A 75 19.96 6.21 -14.43
CA THR A 75 18.67 6.86 -14.14
C THR A 75 18.62 7.62 -12.80
N LEU A 76 19.59 7.40 -11.91
CA LEU A 76 19.64 8.04 -10.57
C LEU A 76 20.75 9.09 -10.41
N THR A 77 21.46 9.43 -11.49
CA THR A 77 22.35 10.59 -11.50
C THR A 77 21.53 11.87 -11.52
N ILE A 78 20.98 12.21 -10.35
CA ILE A 78 20.63 13.58 -10.00
C ILE A 78 21.94 14.36 -10.13
N LYS A 79 21.98 15.32 -11.05
CA LYS A 79 23.10 16.22 -11.29
C LYS A 79 23.53 16.85 -9.96
N GLN A 80 24.57 16.32 -9.34
CA GLN A 80 25.34 17.06 -8.36
C GLN A 80 26.36 17.85 -9.16
N ASP A 81 26.01 19.10 -9.46
CA ASP A 81 26.94 20.06 -10.02
C ASP A 81 28.17 20.16 -9.10
N GLU A 82 29.30 19.80 -9.69
CA GLU A 82 30.65 20.35 -9.49
C GLU A 82 30.98 20.90 -8.10
N GLN A 83 31.72 20.11 -7.31
CA GLN A 83 33.11 20.45 -6.96
C GLN A 83 33.75 19.33 -6.11
N GLN A 84 34.80 18.76 -6.70
CA GLN A 84 36.02 18.23 -6.08
C GLN A 84 35.95 17.88 -4.58
N GLU A 85 35.88 16.58 -4.26
CA GLU A 85 36.85 15.96 -3.35
C GLU A 85 36.68 14.44 -3.26
N GLN A 86 37.78 13.79 -3.65
CA GLN A 86 38.36 12.59 -3.05
C GLN A 86 37.80 11.20 -3.45
N ILE A 87 38.75 10.43 -3.95
CA ILE A 87 38.71 9.10 -4.55
C ILE A 87 38.19 8.01 -3.57
N ASP A 88 37.97 8.37 -2.30
CA ASP A 88 37.40 7.48 -1.27
C ASP A 88 35.85 7.49 -1.22
N LYS A 89 35.18 8.47 -1.85
CA LYS A 89 33.70 8.51 -1.89
C LYS A 89 33.10 7.45 -2.81
N ASN A 90 33.79 7.02 -3.86
CA ASN A 90 33.23 6.08 -4.85
C ASN A 90 32.83 4.72 -4.26
N LEU A 91 33.47 4.28 -3.16
CA LEU A 91 33.07 3.05 -2.47
C LEU A 91 31.78 3.26 -1.66
N SER A 92 31.68 4.38 -0.93
CA SER A 92 30.49 4.75 -0.16
C SER A 92 29.28 5.05 -1.05
N THR A 93 29.46 5.73 -2.18
CA THR A 93 28.35 5.98 -3.11
C THR A 93 27.88 4.67 -3.75
N LYS A 94 28.80 3.76 -4.11
CA LYS A 94 28.44 2.46 -4.69
C LYS A 94 27.64 1.59 -3.71
N GLU A 95 28.07 1.51 -2.43
CA GLU A 95 27.31 0.82 -1.39
C GLU A 95 25.92 1.45 -1.14
N SER A 96 25.82 2.78 -1.26
CA SER A 96 24.54 3.50 -1.08
C SER A 96 23.51 3.24 -2.19
N TYR A 97 23.96 3.11 -3.45
CA TYR A 97 23.06 2.84 -4.58
C TYR A 97 22.59 1.38 -4.62
N ASP A 98 23.42 0.44 -4.18
CA ASP A 98 23.04 -0.97 -4.06
C ASP A 98 22.06 -1.22 -2.89
N MET A 99 22.06 -0.33 -1.89
CA MET A 99 21.20 -0.41 -0.70
C MET A 99 19.77 0.09 -0.95
N LEU A 100 19.58 1.06 -1.85
CA LEU A 100 18.28 1.72 -2.06
C LEU A 100 17.17 0.76 -2.52
N PRO A 101 17.39 -0.15 -3.51
CA PRO A 101 16.37 -1.12 -3.90
C PRO A 101 16.02 -2.10 -2.76
N ILE A 102 16.99 -2.41 -1.91
CA ILE A 102 16.79 -3.32 -0.77
C ILE A 102 16.00 -2.63 0.33
N GLN A 103 16.29 -1.36 0.63
CA GLN A 103 15.51 -0.55 1.57
C GLN A 103 14.06 -0.43 1.10
N LEU A 104 13.86 -0.14 -0.19
CA LEU A 104 12.53 -0.10 -0.79
C LEU A 104 11.80 -1.43 -0.63
N ALA A 105 12.47 -2.56 -0.89
CA ALA A 105 11.90 -3.89 -0.71
C ALA A 105 11.47 -4.14 0.75
N ILE A 106 12.33 -3.80 1.70
CA ILE A 106 12.07 -3.93 3.14
C ILE A 106 10.83 -3.12 3.50
N THR A 107 10.84 -1.81 3.24
CA THR A 107 9.72 -0.91 3.55
C THR A 107 8.43 -1.35 2.87
N PHE A 108 8.48 -1.70 1.58
CA PHE A 108 7.31 -2.19 0.86
C PHE A 108 6.73 -3.48 1.48
N VAL A 109 7.58 -4.48 1.75
CA VAL A 109 7.11 -5.75 2.31
C VAL A 109 6.42 -5.51 3.65
N PHE A 110 7.07 -4.72 4.49
CA PHE A 110 6.74 -4.55 5.89
C PHE A 110 5.68 -3.49 6.20
N GLU A 111 5.49 -2.51 5.33
CA GLU A 111 4.48 -1.46 5.50
C GLU A 111 3.30 -1.60 4.56
N THR A 112 3.46 -2.31 3.42
CA THR A 112 2.41 -2.42 2.40
C THR A 112 1.99 -3.86 2.20
N TYR A 113 2.92 -4.74 1.85
CA TYR A 113 2.58 -6.09 1.40
C TYR A 113 1.96 -6.95 2.51
N ILE A 114 2.36 -6.77 3.78
CA ILE A 114 1.72 -7.47 4.91
C ILE A 114 0.21 -7.15 5.03
N HIS A 115 -0.24 -6.00 4.54
CA HIS A 115 -1.65 -5.60 4.59
C HIS A 115 -2.47 -6.05 3.39
N ALA A 116 -1.82 -6.56 2.33
CA ALA A 116 -2.50 -7.08 1.15
C ALA A 116 -3.46 -8.23 1.50
N LYS A 117 -4.60 -8.35 0.81
CA LYS A 117 -5.51 -9.48 1.04
C LYS A 117 -4.87 -10.81 0.66
N ASP A 118 -4.30 -10.88 -0.55
CA ASP A 118 -3.70 -12.07 -1.12
C ASP A 118 -2.17 -11.92 -1.21
N LYS A 119 -1.43 -12.95 -0.78
CA LYS A 119 0.03 -12.91 -0.60
C LYS A 119 0.75 -14.12 -1.23
N PRO A 120 0.54 -14.42 -2.52
CA PRO A 120 1.06 -15.65 -3.14
C PRO A 120 2.60 -15.71 -3.19
N THR A 121 3.27 -14.55 -3.20
CA THR A 121 4.73 -14.45 -3.33
C THR A 121 5.44 -14.16 -2.01
N MET A 122 4.75 -14.25 -0.87
CA MET A 122 5.32 -13.93 0.44
C MET A 122 6.57 -14.75 0.75
N THR A 123 6.56 -16.06 0.51
CA THR A 123 7.73 -16.91 0.73
C THR A 123 8.95 -16.42 -0.06
N GLY A 124 8.75 -16.02 -1.32
CA GLY A 124 9.82 -15.46 -2.16
C GLY A 124 10.38 -14.15 -1.61
N TRP A 125 9.51 -13.26 -1.10
CA TRP A 125 9.95 -12.02 -0.44
C TRP A 125 10.77 -12.28 0.82
N VAL A 126 10.38 -13.26 1.65
CA VAL A 126 11.16 -13.63 2.84
C VAL A 126 12.55 -14.14 2.48
N GLU A 127 12.60 -15.07 1.54
CA GLU A 127 13.87 -15.66 1.11
C GLU A 127 14.78 -14.61 0.49
N TYR A 128 14.23 -13.70 -0.31
CA TYR A 128 14.96 -12.55 -0.84
C TYR A 128 15.50 -11.67 0.29
N LEU A 129 14.67 -11.23 1.24
CA LEU A 129 15.11 -10.36 2.33
C LEU A 129 16.21 -11.02 3.18
N CYS A 130 16.05 -12.28 3.57
CA CYS A 130 17.09 -13.02 4.30
C CYS A 130 18.41 -13.10 3.52
N LYS A 131 18.36 -13.28 2.19
CA LYS A 131 19.56 -13.24 1.34
C LYS A 131 20.19 -11.85 1.34
N GLN A 132 19.39 -10.78 1.22
CA GLN A 132 19.92 -9.42 1.17
C GLN A 132 20.55 -8.98 2.49
N PHE A 133 19.99 -9.35 3.63
CA PHE A 133 20.61 -9.10 4.93
C PHE A 133 21.94 -9.83 5.13
N THR A 134 22.15 -10.95 4.40
CA THR A 134 23.43 -11.67 4.37
C THR A 134 24.42 -11.02 3.42
N ALA A 135 23.95 -10.54 2.27
CA ALA A 135 24.77 -9.96 1.22
C ALA A 135 25.22 -8.52 1.54
N CYS A 136 24.35 -7.72 2.16
CA CYS A 136 24.57 -6.31 2.45
C CYS A 136 24.37 -6.03 3.95
N LYS A 137 25.47 -6.04 4.72
CA LYS A 137 25.45 -5.75 6.16
C LYS A 137 24.93 -4.34 6.51
N PRO A 138 25.28 -3.27 5.78
CA PRO A 138 24.76 -1.94 6.06
C PRO A 138 23.22 -1.90 6.09
N VAL A 139 22.56 -2.65 5.21
CA VAL A 139 21.10 -2.78 5.19
C VAL A 139 20.56 -3.40 6.48
N ALA A 140 21.21 -4.43 7.01
CA ALA A 140 20.78 -5.06 8.27
C ALA A 140 20.85 -4.08 9.45
N VAL A 141 21.92 -3.30 9.54
CA VAL A 141 22.09 -2.27 10.58
C VAL A 141 21.05 -1.15 10.42
N TRP A 142 20.85 -0.68 9.19
CA TRP A 142 19.82 0.31 8.89
C TRP A 142 18.43 -0.19 9.26
N PHE A 143 18.10 -1.44 8.90
CA PHE A 143 16.80 -2.03 9.21
C PHE A 143 16.57 -2.07 10.72
N LEU A 144 17.53 -2.56 11.50
CA LEU A 144 17.43 -2.55 12.97
C LEU A 144 17.27 -1.13 13.53
N SER A 145 18.02 -0.16 12.98
CA SER A 145 17.92 1.25 13.39
C SER A 145 16.55 1.85 13.03
N HIS A 146 16.02 1.52 11.87
CA HIS A 146 14.69 1.94 11.40
C HIS A 146 13.60 1.35 12.30
N MET A 147 13.76 0.10 12.74
CA MET A 147 12.84 -0.54 13.69
C MET A 147 12.79 0.12 15.05
N THR A 148 13.92 0.61 15.54
CA THR A 148 14.00 1.29 16.84
C THR A 148 13.45 2.72 16.81
N GLN A 149 13.12 3.26 15.63
CA GLN A 149 12.52 4.59 15.53
C GLN A 149 11.01 4.58 15.85
N ASP A 150 10.32 3.45 15.61
CA ASP A 150 8.91 3.25 15.98
C ASP A 150 8.74 1.98 16.83
N ASP A 151 8.70 2.17 18.14
CA ASP A 151 8.50 1.10 19.13
C ASP A 151 7.15 0.36 18.97
N THR A 152 6.19 0.96 18.26
CA THR A 152 4.88 0.35 18.05
C THR A 152 4.89 -0.68 16.93
N TRP A 153 5.84 -0.62 16.01
CA TRP A 153 5.85 -1.45 14.81
C TRP A 153 6.03 -2.94 15.14
N LEU A 154 7.03 -3.26 15.97
CA LEU A 154 7.26 -4.60 16.51
C LEU A 154 6.00 -5.16 17.19
N THR A 155 5.36 -4.35 18.04
CA THR A 155 4.15 -4.75 18.75
C THR A 155 2.97 -4.99 17.78
N LYS A 156 2.81 -4.13 16.77
CA LYS A 156 1.76 -4.28 15.74
C LYS A 156 1.94 -5.58 14.96
N VAL A 157 3.16 -5.88 14.52
CA VAL A 157 3.41 -7.04 13.65
C VAL A 157 3.56 -8.35 14.43
N LEU A 158 4.31 -8.39 15.53
CA LEU A 158 4.56 -9.64 16.29
C LEU A 158 3.46 -10.00 17.28
N VAL A 159 2.74 -9.03 17.84
CA VAL A 159 1.78 -9.28 18.93
C VAL A 159 0.35 -9.11 18.45
N ARG A 160 0.03 -7.99 17.79
CA ARG A 160 -1.36 -7.65 17.43
C ARG A 160 -1.81 -8.21 16.08
N CYS A 161 -0.89 -8.55 15.18
CA CYS A 161 -1.26 -9.08 13.87
C CYS A 161 -1.95 -10.44 14.03
N PRO A 162 -3.22 -10.61 13.60
CA PRO A 162 -3.92 -11.89 13.75
C PRO A 162 -3.40 -12.96 12.78
N ASN A 163 -2.69 -12.56 11.72
CA ASN A 163 -2.18 -13.47 10.70
C ASN A 163 -0.89 -14.17 11.16
N HIS A 164 -1.00 -15.44 11.55
CA HIS A 164 0.10 -16.26 12.04
C HIS A 164 1.27 -16.38 11.04
N THR A 165 0.98 -16.44 9.74
CA THR A 165 1.99 -16.54 8.69
C THR A 165 2.85 -15.28 8.66
N ILE A 166 2.25 -14.09 8.75
CA ILE A 166 2.96 -12.82 8.79
C ILE A 166 3.84 -12.74 10.05
N ARG A 167 3.30 -13.13 11.21
CA ARG A 167 4.08 -13.15 12.46
C ARG A 167 5.30 -14.05 12.37
N HIS A 168 5.12 -15.28 11.88
CA HIS A 168 6.21 -16.26 11.76
C HIS A 168 7.26 -15.80 10.74
N MET A 169 6.80 -15.26 9.62
CA MET A 169 7.65 -14.66 8.59
C MET A 169 8.51 -13.53 9.16
N PHE A 170 7.87 -12.58 9.84
CA PHE A 170 8.54 -11.44 10.46
C PHE A 170 9.58 -11.89 11.49
N ALA A 171 9.19 -12.80 12.39
CA ALA A 171 10.08 -13.36 13.39
C ALA A 171 11.27 -14.09 12.75
N ARG A 172 11.06 -14.84 11.67
CA ARG A 172 12.13 -15.53 10.95
C ARG A 172 13.15 -14.55 10.37
N VAL A 173 12.69 -13.47 9.72
CA VAL A 173 13.58 -12.44 9.19
C VAL A 173 14.36 -11.76 10.32
N LEU A 174 13.69 -11.41 11.41
CA LEU A 174 14.33 -10.79 12.58
C LEU A 174 15.41 -11.65 13.21
N ILE A 175 15.10 -12.93 13.44
CA ILE A 175 16.07 -13.89 14.02
C ILE A 175 17.27 -14.02 13.08
N ASP A 176 17.04 -14.14 11.77
CA ASP A 176 18.11 -14.23 10.77
C ASP A 176 19.03 -13.00 10.80
N VAL A 177 18.44 -11.81 10.85
CA VAL A 177 19.18 -10.53 10.97
C VAL A 177 19.99 -10.49 12.26
N LEU A 178 19.38 -10.79 13.41
CA LEU A 178 20.04 -10.73 14.72
C LEU A 178 21.17 -11.75 14.87
N HIS A 179 20.96 -12.97 14.40
CA HIS A 179 21.99 -14.01 14.42
C HIS A 179 23.18 -13.61 13.56
N LYS A 180 22.93 -13.03 12.38
CA LYS A 180 23.98 -12.66 11.44
C LYS A 180 24.67 -11.34 11.79
N SER A 181 23.99 -10.43 12.50
CA SER A 181 24.58 -9.18 12.98
C SER A 181 25.44 -9.35 14.24
N ARG A 182 25.19 -10.38 15.06
CA ARG A 182 25.87 -10.61 16.35
C ARG A 182 27.16 -11.44 16.24
N PHE A 183 27.40 -12.16 15.15
CA PHE A 183 28.48 -13.15 15.03
C PHE A 183 29.65 -12.78 14.09
N ARG A 184 29.99 -11.48 13.93
CA ARG A 184 31.29 -11.07 13.36
C ARG A 184 31.63 -9.63 13.69
#